data_AF-A0A523V0L3-F1
#
_entry.id   AF-A0A523V0L3-F1
#
_cell.length_a   1.000
_cell.length_b   1.000
_cell.length_c   1.000
_cell.angle_alpha   90.00
_cell.angle_beta   90.00
_cell.angle_gamma   90.00
#
_symmetry.space_group_name_H-M   'P 1'
#
loop_
_entity.id
_entity.type
_entity.pdbx_description
1 polymer ?
#
loop_
_entity_poly.entity_id
_entity_poly.type
_entity_poly.pdbx_seq_one_letter_code
_entity_poly.pdbx_strand_id
1 'polypeptide(L)'
;MFRKGKLRLITGDLRFILTFAVLAGLLTGVAISSFAYDYSGIHWYDSDLPVTWEINQDGTADCTGEFAAVRAGYQTWENVSGSYFTETYVGTSPRGLIYDGHNVVSWGDSQDPDVIAVCYTWYEGATGRIVECDIEFQQQYTWSSTGEAGKYDVQNIGTHEFEHTLLLGDLYGSGDTEKTMYGYAAEEETKKRTLHQDDIDGICYIYPESGNQPPNTPSAPSGPDTGTPGASYTFSATTTDPDGDDVAFNFDWGDRTESGWTSFVASGGSASMSHSWSGQGTYEVKVKAKDTYNAESGWSAGHPLVIRAILLEVDPSYLDFGEMGKGSSRTMTFRAYNAGAGTLSGNVSVNQNWISVNPTSFEGNNNTISVAVETNVLTESLSAYTGMVTVTSNGGTKTVEIFAVVIPTGAAAYPNPFSLSRHTELTFWGTYVPYAKIQIFTLGGELVKTLEERNGASNLSWDGRNEKGDKVARGIYIYIVKEFRGKIAVVE
;
A
#
# COMPACT_ATOMS: atom_id res chain seq x y z
N MET A 1 20.67 50.54 0.75
CA MET A 1 20.42 49.12 0.43
C MET A 1 19.34 48.66 1.39
N PHE A 2 18.33 47.93 0.92
CA PHE A 2 17.37 47.26 1.78
C PHE A 2 17.99 45.98 2.32
N ARG A 3 17.41 45.44 3.39
CA ARG A 3 17.83 44.14 3.93
C ARG A 3 16.59 43.27 3.97
N LYS A 4 16.74 42.00 3.56
CA LYS A 4 15.66 41.00 3.58
C LYS A 4 14.79 41.15 4.83
N GLY A 5 13.46 41.17 4.66
CA GLY A 5 12.49 41.25 5.75
C GLY A 5 12.91 40.38 6.95
N LYS A 6 12.93 40.97 8.14
CA LYS A 6 13.43 40.30 9.35
C LYS A 6 12.34 39.43 9.95
N LEU A 7 12.39 38.14 9.66
CA LEU A 7 11.50 37.12 10.20
C LEU A 7 11.80 36.83 11.68
N ARG A 8 10.76 36.90 12.54
CA ARG A 8 10.85 36.56 13.97
C ARG A 8 9.84 35.47 14.35
N LEU A 9 10.36 34.34 14.81
CA LEU A 9 9.56 33.20 15.27
C LEU A 9 9.03 33.42 16.70
N ILE A 10 7.73 33.20 16.92
CA ILE A 10 7.07 33.49 18.20
C ILE A 10 7.27 32.37 19.24
N THR A 11 7.52 31.13 18.82
CA THR A 11 7.76 29.99 19.74
C THR A 11 8.83 29.03 19.22
N GLY A 12 9.75 28.64 20.10
CA GLY A 12 10.99 27.94 19.76
C GLY A 12 10.82 26.56 19.13
N ASP A 13 11.32 26.45 17.91
CA ASP A 13 12.25 25.42 17.48
C ASP A 13 12.95 25.94 16.21
N LEU A 14 14.27 26.12 16.28
CA LEU A 14 15.05 26.64 15.17
C LEU A 14 15.11 25.57 14.06
N ARG A 15 14.24 25.67 13.06
CA ARG A 15 14.40 24.91 11.81
C ARG A 15 14.96 25.83 10.74
N PHE A 16 16.14 25.49 10.23
CA PHE A 16 16.70 26.13 9.04
C PHE A 16 15.74 25.94 7.88
N ILE A 17 15.12 27.02 7.39
CA ILE A 17 14.37 27.03 6.15
C ILE A 17 15.40 26.96 5.02
N LEU A 18 15.42 25.84 4.30
CA LEU A 18 16.14 25.71 3.04
C LEU A 18 15.38 26.52 1.98
N THR A 19 16.00 27.58 1.47
CA THR A 19 15.55 28.28 0.26
C THR A 19 15.67 27.32 -0.92
N PHE A 20 14.55 26.84 -1.45
CA PHE A 20 14.56 26.08 -2.71
C PHE A 20 14.44 27.08 -3.87
N ALA A 21 15.56 27.31 -4.57
CA ALA A 21 15.49 27.81 -5.93
C ALA A 21 15.00 26.65 -6.82
N VAL A 22 13.77 26.74 -7.35
CA VAL A 22 13.26 25.77 -8.33
C VAL A 22 14.04 25.96 -9.64
N LEU A 23 15.07 25.16 -9.86
CA LEU A 23 15.75 25.05 -11.15
C LEU A 23 15.10 23.91 -11.95
N ALA A 24 14.08 24.23 -12.74
CA ALA A 24 13.48 23.27 -13.67
C ALA A 24 14.42 23.04 -14.87
N GLY A 25 15.09 21.88 -14.90
CA GLY A 25 15.98 21.46 -15.97
C GLY A 25 15.48 20.22 -16.73
N LEU A 26 14.92 20.46 -17.93
CA LEU A 26 14.76 19.61 -19.13
C LEU A 26 14.04 18.24 -19.03
N LEU A 27 12.88 18.12 -19.68
CA LEU A 27 12.77 17.78 -21.11
C LEU A 27 11.30 17.80 -21.59
N THR A 28 11.12 18.28 -22.83
CA THR A 28 9.91 18.39 -23.67
C THR A 28 9.16 19.74 -23.62
N GLY A 29 9.06 20.33 -24.80
CA GLY A 29 8.66 21.71 -25.02
C GLY A 29 7.19 21.98 -24.71
N VAL A 30 6.95 22.42 -23.49
CA VAL A 30 5.84 23.29 -23.12
C VAL A 30 6.50 24.53 -22.52
N ALA A 31 6.12 25.73 -22.97
CA ALA A 31 6.59 26.96 -22.37
C ALA A 31 6.04 27.02 -20.93
N ILE A 32 6.86 26.62 -19.97
CA ILE A 32 6.59 26.84 -18.54
C ILE A 32 7.06 28.27 -18.28
N SER A 33 6.14 29.16 -17.91
CA SER A 33 6.48 30.46 -17.35
C SER A 33 7.30 30.22 -16.08
N SER A 34 8.60 30.52 -16.12
CA SER A 34 9.43 30.51 -14.91
C SER A 34 9.04 31.74 -14.08
N PHE A 35 8.30 31.53 -13.00
CA PHE A 35 8.02 32.59 -12.04
C PHE A 35 9.30 32.95 -11.26
N ALA A 36 9.59 34.24 -11.12
CA ALA A 36 10.88 34.78 -10.66
C ALA A 36 10.78 35.58 -9.35
N TYR A 37 9.84 35.22 -8.47
CA TYR A 37 9.72 35.76 -7.11
C TYR A 37 10.21 34.73 -6.06
N ASP A 38 10.70 35.19 -4.91
CA ASP A 38 11.17 34.37 -3.78
C ASP A 38 10.04 34.28 -2.74
N TYR A 39 9.40 33.12 -2.60
CA TYR A 39 8.29 32.90 -1.64
C TYR A 39 8.65 31.85 -0.60
N SER A 40 8.42 32.18 0.66
CA SER A 40 8.80 31.35 1.82
C SER A 40 7.73 30.37 2.30
N GLY A 41 6.52 30.39 1.73
CA GLY A 41 5.37 29.60 2.18
C GLY A 41 4.60 30.20 3.37
N ILE A 42 5.05 31.34 3.90
CA ILE A 42 4.46 32.03 5.05
C ILE A 42 3.56 33.17 4.53
N HIS A 43 2.33 33.27 5.03
CA HIS A 43 1.31 34.22 4.53
C HIS A 43 0.26 34.53 5.61
N TRP A 44 -0.57 35.55 5.36
CA TRP A 44 -1.76 35.86 6.16
C TRP A 44 -2.88 34.87 5.81
N TYR A 45 -3.58 34.31 6.79
CA TYR A 45 -4.70 33.42 6.46
C TYR A 45 -5.91 34.22 5.99
N ASP A 46 -6.82 33.59 5.24
CA ASP A 46 -8.10 34.18 4.83
C ASP A 46 -8.88 34.76 6.03
N SER A 47 -8.77 34.13 7.20
CA SER A 47 -9.40 34.60 8.43
C SER A 47 -8.83 35.90 8.98
N ASP A 48 -7.64 36.29 8.52
CA ASP A 48 -6.91 37.49 8.94
C ASP A 48 -7.18 38.68 8.01
N LEU A 49 -7.85 38.45 6.87
CA LEU A 49 -8.21 39.49 5.92
C LEU A 49 -9.55 40.17 6.30
N PRO A 50 -9.67 41.50 6.16
CA PRO A 50 -8.62 42.43 5.73
C PRO A 50 -7.58 42.70 6.82
N VAL A 51 -6.30 42.72 6.45
CA VAL A 51 -5.20 43.03 7.40
C VAL A 51 -5.29 44.49 7.84
N THR A 52 -5.44 44.73 9.14
CA THR A 52 -5.51 46.10 9.68
C THR A 52 -4.14 46.67 9.95
N TRP A 53 -3.91 47.93 9.58
CA TRP A 53 -2.63 48.61 9.81
C TRP A 53 -2.80 50.10 10.15
N GLU A 54 -1.80 50.67 10.83
CA GLU A 54 -1.79 52.05 11.31
C GLU A 54 -0.46 52.75 11.04
N ILE A 55 -0.46 54.09 11.10
CA ILE A 55 0.75 54.90 10.95
C ILE A 55 1.09 55.55 12.29
N ASN A 56 2.36 55.52 12.69
CA ASN A 56 2.83 56.27 13.83
C ASN A 56 2.53 57.78 13.63
N GLN A 57 1.83 58.36 14.59
CA GLN A 57 1.33 59.73 14.52
C GLN A 57 2.41 60.82 14.43
N ASP A 58 3.66 60.52 14.83
CA ASP A 58 4.75 61.48 14.87
C ASP A 58 5.38 61.67 13.48
N GLY A 59 5.26 60.68 12.58
CA GLY A 59 5.74 60.75 11.20
C GLY A 59 7.21 61.12 11.09
N THR A 60 7.56 61.91 10.06
CA THR A 60 8.89 62.52 9.93
C THR A 60 8.79 64.02 9.76
N ALA A 61 9.75 64.76 10.31
CA ALA A 61 9.72 66.22 10.32
C ALA A 61 10.08 66.88 8.97
N ASP A 62 10.67 66.14 8.05
CA ASP A 62 11.33 66.65 6.84
C ASP A 62 10.55 66.37 5.53
N CYS A 63 9.40 65.69 5.64
CA CYS A 63 8.49 65.39 4.55
C CYS A 63 7.08 65.89 4.89
N THR A 64 6.33 66.32 3.89
CA THR A 64 4.91 66.64 4.03
C THR A 64 4.12 65.76 3.06
N GLY A 65 3.06 65.12 3.53
CA GLY A 65 2.25 64.20 2.72
C GLY A 65 2.72 62.74 2.76
N GLU A 66 3.68 62.43 3.63
CA GLU A 66 4.23 61.11 3.93
C GLU A 66 3.15 60.08 4.28
N PHE A 67 2.11 60.43 5.04
CA PHE A 67 1.01 59.50 5.35
C PHE A 67 0.15 59.19 4.12
N ALA A 68 0.03 60.12 3.18
CA ALA A 68 -0.64 59.85 1.91
C ALA A 68 0.24 58.98 1.02
N ALA A 69 1.56 59.18 1.02
CA ALA A 69 2.51 58.36 0.29
C ALA A 69 2.55 56.91 0.79
N VAL A 70 2.54 56.67 2.11
CA VAL A 70 2.43 55.33 2.70
C VAL A 70 1.14 54.65 2.24
N ARG A 71 -0.02 55.31 2.42
CA ARG A 71 -1.31 54.76 1.97
C ARG A 71 -1.34 54.46 0.47
N ALA A 72 -0.70 55.28 -0.34
CA ALA A 72 -0.61 55.04 -1.77
C ALA A 72 0.26 53.80 -2.10
N GLY A 73 1.27 53.49 -1.29
CA GLY A 73 2.07 52.27 -1.44
C GLY A 73 1.27 51.01 -1.13
N TYR A 74 0.56 51.00 -0.01
CA TYR A 74 -0.41 49.97 0.39
C TYR A 74 -1.49 49.76 -0.70
N GLN A 75 -2.13 50.85 -1.15
CA GLN A 75 -3.11 50.81 -2.24
C GLN A 75 -2.57 50.27 -3.57
N THR A 76 -1.28 50.43 -3.87
CA THR A 76 -0.70 49.86 -5.10
C THR A 76 -0.88 48.33 -5.13
N TRP A 77 -0.81 47.67 -3.97
CA TRP A 77 -0.97 46.24 -3.82
C TRP A 77 -2.43 45.79 -3.75
N GLU A 78 -3.27 46.54 -3.02
CA GLU A 78 -4.72 46.28 -2.96
C GLU A 78 -5.38 46.36 -4.35
N ASN A 79 -4.83 47.17 -5.26
CA ASN A 79 -5.37 47.37 -6.61
C ASN A 79 -4.93 46.31 -7.64
N VAL A 80 -4.20 45.26 -7.24
CA VAL A 80 -3.75 44.21 -8.16
C VAL A 80 -4.92 43.37 -8.63
N SER A 81 -5.30 43.53 -9.90
CA SER A 81 -6.29 42.65 -10.55
C SER A 81 -5.76 41.22 -10.60
N GLY A 82 -6.55 40.25 -10.14
CA GLY A 82 -6.12 38.86 -10.00
C GLY A 82 -5.75 38.46 -8.57
N SER A 83 -5.82 39.38 -7.60
CA SER A 83 -5.68 39.07 -6.17
C SER A 83 -6.92 39.42 -5.35
N TYR A 84 -7.23 38.63 -4.31
CA TYR A 84 -8.25 38.96 -3.29
C TYR A 84 -7.66 39.58 -2.01
N PHE A 85 -6.34 39.80 -1.96
CA PHE A 85 -5.72 40.36 -0.76
C PHE A 85 -6.33 41.72 -0.44
N THR A 86 -6.76 41.89 0.81
CA THR A 86 -7.40 43.13 1.26
C THR A 86 -6.83 43.56 2.59
N GLU A 87 -6.88 44.87 2.82
CA GLU A 87 -6.30 45.51 3.98
C GLU A 87 -7.12 46.72 4.41
N THR A 88 -6.85 47.24 5.60
CA THR A 88 -7.62 48.38 6.12
C THR A 88 -6.73 49.28 6.96
N TYR A 89 -6.56 50.52 6.48
CA TYR A 89 -5.95 51.59 7.26
C TYR A 89 -6.90 52.04 8.38
N VAL A 90 -6.50 51.84 9.64
CA VAL A 90 -7.36 52.13 10.81
C VAL A 90 -7.07 53.47 11.48
N GLY A 91 -6.06 54.21 11.00
CA GLY A 91 -5.72 55.55 11.50
C GLY A 91 -4.30 55.64 12.04
N THR A 92 -4.07 56.61 12.93
CA THR A 92 -2.75 56.87 13.53
C THR A 92 -2.70 56.44 14.98
N SER A 93 -1.52 56.00 15.44
CA SER A 93 -1.28 55.62 16.84
C SER A 93 0.10 56.10 17.31
N PRO A 94 0.42 56.07 18.63
CA PRO A 94 1.76 56.36 19.11
C PRO A 94 2.71 55.14 19.03
N ARG A 95 2.28 54.04 18.40
CA ARG A 95 3.07 52.79 18.32
C ARG A 95 4.18 52.89 17.30
N GLY A 96 5.16 52.00 17.38
CA GLY A 96 6.23 51.86 16.41
C GLY A 96 6.66 50.40 16.35
N LEU A 97 7.87 50.13 15.88
CA LEU A 97 8.38 48.78 15.64
C LEU A 97 8.55 47.95 16.93
N ILE A 98 7.51 47.22 17.35
CA ILE A 98 7.44 46.40 18.56
C ILE A 98 6.36 45.33 18.36
N TYR A 99 6.69 44.06 18.66
CA TYR A 99 5.70 42.97 18.72
C TYR A 99 4.60 43.24 19.76
N ASP A 100 3.45 43.76 19.34
CA ASP A 100 2.35 44.17 20.22
C ASP A 100 0.93 43.85 19.68
N GLY A 101 0.84 43.13 18.57
CA GLY A 101 -0.39 42.72 17.90
C GLY A 101 -0.93 43.76 16.92
N HIS A 102 -0.16 44.79 16.57
CA HIS A 102 -0.56 45.83 15.62
C HIS A 102 0.44 45.93 14.49
N ASN A 103 -0.06 46.08 13.26
CA ASN A 103 0.79 46.33 12.10
C ASN A 103 1.03 47.82 11.96
N VAL A 104 2.25 48.29 12.21
CA VAL A 104 2.56 49.72 12.31
C VAL A 104 3.60 50.17 11.29
N VAL A 105 3.31 51.27 10.60
CA VAL A 105 4.29 52.02 9.81
C VAL A 105 4.82 53.20 10.62
N SER A 106 6.13 53.26 10.84
CA SER A 106 6.75 54.24 11.74
C SER A 106 8.04 54.84 11.18
N TRP A 107 8.51 55.92 11.82
CA TRP A 107 9.82 56.53 11.55
C TRP A 107 10.65 56.50 12.82
N GLY A 108 11.81 55.86 12.76
CA GLY A 108 12.69 55.70 13.91
C GLY A 108 14.15 55.63 13.52
N ASP A 109 15.00 55.42 14.52
CA ASP A 109 16.42 55.13 14.34
C ASP A 109 16.64 53.66 14.73
N SER A 110 16.16 52.75 13.89
CA SER A 110 16.19 51.31 14.14
C SER A 110 17.62 50.83 14.44
N GLN A 111 17.74 49.63 15.04
CA GLN A 111 19.02 49.04 15.47
C GLN A 111 20.03 48.73 14.33
N ASP A 112 19.71 49.07 13.08
CA ASP A 112 20.54 48.80 11.89
C ASP A 112 20.76 50.11 11.09
N PRO A 113 21.88 50.83 11.30
CA PRO A 113 22.10 52.14 10.70
C PRO A 113 22.41 52.09 9.19
N ASP A 114 22.49 50.91 8.57
CA ASP A 114 22.89 50.76 7.16
C ASP A 114 21.72 50.50 6.18
N VAL A 115 20.46 50.54 6.66
CA VAL A 115 19.25 50.27 5.85
C VAL A 115 18.39 51.52 5.68
N ILE A 116 17.62 51.64 4.59
CA ILE A 116 16.75 52.82 4.33
C ILE A 116 15.42 52.70 5.09
N ALA A 117 14.87 51.49 5.13
CA ALA A 117 13.72 51.10 5.93
C ALA A 117 13.85 49.59 6.25
N VAL A 118 12.99 49.08 7.13
CA VAL A 118 12.93 47.65 7.47
C VAL A 118 11.51 47.22 7.77
N CYS A 119 11.13 46.05 7.25
CA CYS A 119 9.94 45.30 7.67
C CYS A 119 10.32 44.17 8.65
N TYR A 120 9.64 44.09 9.79
CA TYR A 120 9.67 42.94 10.71
C TYR A 120 8.37 42.18 10.61
N THR A 121 8.47 40.86 10.41
CA THR A 121 7.32 39.98 10.27
C THR A 121 7.38 38.89 11.34
N TRP A 122 6.31 38.77 12.12
CA TRP A 122 6.15 37.74 13.15
C TRP A 122 5.16 36.68 12.67
N TYR A 123 5.51 35.41 12.90
CA TYR A 123 4.72 34.28 12.40
C TYR A 123 4.78 33.06 13.34
N GLU A 124 3.78 32.19 13.19
CA GLU A 124 3.68 30.90 13.86
C GLU A 124 4.43 29.80 13.08
N GLY A 125 5.50 29.23 13.64
CA GLY A 125 6.34 28.28 12.90
C GLY A 125 5.72 26.92 12.59
N ALA A 126 4.66 26.52 13.29
CA ALA A 126 3.97 25.25 13.03
C ALA A 126 3.03 25.33 11.82
N THR A 127 2.49 26.52 11.57
CA THR A 127 1.40 26.77 10.61
C THR A 127 1.83 27.67 9.46
N GLY A 128 2.93 28.42 9.61
CA GLY A 128 3.36 29.42 8.63
C GLY A 128 2.46 30.66 8.60
N ARG A 129 1.60 30.85 9.61
CA ARG A 129 0.67 31.99 9.67
C ARG A 129 1.37 33.26 10.14
N ILE A 130 1.33 34.33 9.35
CA ILE A 130 1.72 35.69 9.79
C ILE A 130 0.73 36.17 10.84
N VAL A 131 1.23 36.83 11.89
CA VAL A 131 0.37 37.42 12.93
C VAL A 131 0.59 38.92 13.09
N GLU A 132 1.73 39.45 12.63
CA GLU A 132 2.08 40.87 12.76
C GLU A 132 3.21 41.26 11.81
N CYS A 133 3.16 42.49 11.31
CA CYS A 133 4.11 43.12 10.41
C CYS A 133 4.31 44.61 10.76
N ASP A 134 5.54 45.01 11.10
CA ASP A 134 5.90 46.41 11.35
C ASP A 134 6.91 46.91 10.33
N ILE A 135 6.69 48.13 9.84
CA ILE A 135 7.61 48.83 8.93
C ILE A 135 8.18 50.06 9.66
N GLU A 136 9.50 50.21 9.63
CA GLU A 136 10.17 51.40 10.17
C GLU A 136 11.09 52.03 9.12
N PHE A 137 10.80 53.28 8.77
CA PHE A 137 11.62 54.16 7.94
C PHE A 137 12.69 54.84 8.80
N GLN A 138 13.93 54.94 8.32
CA GLN A 138 15.00 55.52 9.11
C GLN A 138 15.00 57.05 9.09
N GLN A 139 15.08 57.70 10.26
CA GLN A 139 15.07 59.17 10.38
C GLN A 139 16.38 59.84 9.94
N GLN A 140 17.49 59.10 9.87
CA GLN A 140 18.76 59.65 9.39
C GLN A 140 18.76 60.03 7.90
N TYR A 141 17.81 59.52 7.11
CA TYR A 141 17.66 59.88 5.69
C TYR A 141 16.67 61.00 5.51
N THR A 142 16.78 61.68 4.36
CA THR A 142 15.82 62.73 4.01
C THR A 142 14.71 62.21 3.11
N TRP A 143 13.48 62.60 3.39
CA TRP A 143 12.27 62.01 2.83
C TRP A 143 11.47 62.97 1.95
N SER A 144 10.88 62.42 0.89
CA SER A 144 9.99 63.12 -0.03
C SER A 144 8.72 62.30 -0.28
N SER A 145 7.59 62.98 -0.47
CA SER A 145 6.34 62.38 -0.94
C SER A 145 6.10 62.60 -2.44
N THR A 146 6.98 63.36 -3.10
CA THR A 146 6.82 63.85 -4.48
C THR A 146 8.00 63.51 -5.39
N GLY A 147 9.02 62.79 -4.89
CA GLY A 147 10.24 62.45 -5.65
C GLY A 147 11.22 63.63 -5.81
N GLU A 148 11.37 64.46 -4.78
CA GLU A 148 12.30 65.60 -4.79
C GLU A 148 13.76 65.18 -4.95
N ALA A 149 14.55 66.05 -5.59
CA ALA A 149 15.98 65.83 -5.79
C ALA A 149 16.74 65.69 -4.45
N GLY A 150 17.65 64.71 -4.36
CA GLY A 150 18.46 64.42 -3.17
C GLY A 150 17.70 63.84 -1.97
N LYS A 151 16.50 63.28 -2.16
CA LYS A 151 15.69 62.66 -1.09
C LYS A 151 15.18 61.28 -1.49
N TYR A 152 14.91 60.43 -0.50
CA TYR A 152 14.24 59.14 -0.71
C TYR A 152 12.72 59.31 -0.76
N ASP A 153 12.07 58.58 -1.66
CA ASP A 153 10.63 58.71 -1.87
C ASP A 153 9.83 57.74 -0.97
N VAL A 154 8.97 58.28 -0.11
CA VAL A 154 8.21 57.50 0.87
C VAL A 154 7.32 56.45 0.22
N GLN A 155 6.67 56.75 -0.92
CA GLN A 155 5.82 55.77 -1.61
C GLN A 155 6.69 54.68 -2.25
N ASN A 156 7.77 55.04 -2.95
CA ASN A 156 8.70 54.08 -3.56
C ASN A 156 9.26 53.08 -2.54
N ILE A 157 9.71 53.60 -1.40
CA ILE A 157 10.24 52.76 -0.31
C ILE A 157 9.11 51.98 0.36
N GLY A 158 7.98 52.62 0.65
CA GLY A 158 6.84 51.98 1.31
C GLY A 158 6.23 50.84 0.50
N THR A 159 6.12 50.96 -0.82
CA THR A 159 5.62 49.88 -1.69
C THR A 159 6.54 48.65 -1.63
N HIS A 160 7.87 48.85 -1.55
CA HIS A 160 8.84 47.77 -1.39
C HIS A 160 8.74 47.12 0.00
N GLU A 161 8.68 47.92 1.06
CA GLU A 161 8.60 47.39 2.43
C GLU A 161 7.27 46.68 2.70
N PHE A 162 6.18 47.16 2.10
CA PHE A 162 4.88 46.50 2.17
C PHE A 162 4.96 45.07 1.63
N GLU A 163 5.71 44.84 0.56
CA GLU A 163 5.79 43.54 -0.08
C GLU A 163 6.43 42.48 0.85
N HIS A 164 7.27 42.89 1.81
CA HIS A 164 7.76 42.04 2.90
C HIS A 164 6.66 41.64 3.90
N THR A 165 5.57 42.41 3.99
CA THR A 165 4.38 42.01 4.77
C THR A 165 3.60 40.86 4.11
N LEU A 166 3.87 40.60 2.83
CA LEU A 166 3.41 39.45 2.05
C LEU A 166 4.52 38.38 1.88
N LEU A 167 5.69 38.60 2.49
CA LEU A 167 6.87 37.72 2.51
C LEU A 167 7.40 37.27 1.14
N LEU A 168 7.30 38.16 0.16
CA LEU A 168 8.16 38.08 -1.03
C LEU A 168 9.55 38.59 -0.66
N GLY A 169 10.59 37.89 -1.11
CA GLY A 169 11.98 38.19 -0.73
C GLY A 169 12.64 39.25 -1.61
N ASP A 170 13.61 39.97 -1.05
CA ASP A 170 14.47 40.88 -1.83
C ASP A 170 15.17 40.14 -2.98
N LEU A 171 15.21 40.81 -4.13
CA LEU A 171 15.94 40.42 -5.33
C LEU A 171 17.20 41.27 -5.48
N TYR A 172 18.30 40.62 -5.87
CA TYR A 172 19.62 41.27 -5.98
C TYR A 172 20.32 40.98 -7.32
N GLY A 173 19.64 40.31 -8.25
CA GLY A 173 20.18 40.02 -9.58
C GLY A 173 20.30 41.28 -10.42
N SER A 174 21.25 41.29 -11.36
CA SER A 174 21.45 42.42 -12.28
C SER A 174 20.28 42.62 -13.25
N GLY A 175 19.40 41.62 -13.40
CA GLY A 175 18.17 41.72 -14.18
C GLY A 175 16.97 42.21 -13.37
N ASP A 176 17.10 42.35 -12.06
CA ASP A 176 15.99 42.69 -11.16
C ASP A 176 15.90 44.19 -10.87
N THR A 177 16.80 45.01 -11.42
CA THR A 177 16.97 46.42 -11.04
C THR A 177 15.73 47.28 -11.22
N GLU A 178 14.79 46.86 -12.07
CA GLU A 178 13.52 47.54 -12.35
C GLU A 178 12.33 46.98 -11.57
N LYS A 179 12.53 45.93 -10.78
CA LYS A 179 11.47 45.30 -9.98
C LYS A 179 11.26 46.02 -8.66
N THR A 180 10.05 45.93 -8.12
CA THR A 180 9.71 46.51 -6.81
C THR A 180 10.58 45.89 -5.72
N MET A 181 10.80 44.57 -5.78
CA MET A 181 11.67 43.84 -4.84
C MET A 181 13.17 43.97 -5.03
N TYR A 182 13.64 44.87 -5.89
CA TYR A 182 15.06 45.10 -5.94
C TYR A 182 15.58 45.69 -4.63
N GLY A 183 16.49 44.98 -3.96
CA GLY A 183 17.03 45.30 -2.64
C GLY A 183 17.92 46.56 -2.57
N TYR A 184 17.91 47.42 -3.59
CA TYR A 184 18.53 48.74 -3.57
C TYR A 184 17.55 49.81 -4.06
N ALA A 185 17.64 50.99 -3.48
CA ALA A 185 16.98 52.21 -3.96
C ALA A 185 18.00 53.36 -3.99
N ALA A 186 17.80 54.27 -4.92
CA ALA A 186 18.50 55.55 -4.97
C ALA A 186 17.61 56.69 -4.47
N GLU A 187 18.22 57.81 -4.09
CA GLU A 187 17.50 59.08 -3.96
C GLU A 187 16.84 59.43 -5.32
N GLU A 188 15.73 60.16 -5.29
CA GLU A 188 14.94 60.58 -6.46
C GLU A 188 14.19 59.43 -7.18
N GLU A 189 14.39 58.18 -6.76
CA GLU A 189 13.76 57.01 -7.35
C GLU A 189 12.26 56.95 -7.03
N THR A 190 11.44 56.79 -8.07
CA THR A 190 9.97 56.66 -7.94
C THR A 190 9.40 55.45 -8.68
N LYS A 191 10.26 54.63 -9.30
CA LYS A 191 9.84 53.52 -10.18
C LYS A 191 9.11 52.38 -9.44
N LYS A 192 9.33 52.23 -8.14
CA LYS A 192 8.67 51.24 -7.28
C LYS A 192 7.33 51.71 -6.73
N ARG A 193 6.86 52.91 -7.10
CA ARG A 193 5.47 53.31 -6.84
C ARG A 193 4.47 52.43 -7.59
N THR A 194 4.92 51.75 -8.63
CA THR A 194 4.17 50.77 -9.44
C THR A 194 4.84 49.40 -9.36
N LEU A 195 4.04 48.34 -9.50
CA LEU A 195 4.54 46.96 -9.45
C LEU A 195 5.09 46.50 -10.80
N HIS A 196 6.14 45.69 -10.76
CA HIS A 196 6.57 44.90 -11.89
C HIS A 196 5.66 43.67 -12.06
N GLN A 197 5.61 43.08 -13.26
CA GLN A 197 4.75 41.92 -13.52
C GLN A 197 5.07 40.73 -12.59
N ASP A 198 6.35 40.45 -12.36
CA ASP A 198 6.78 39.40 -11.41
C ASP A 198 6.25 39.62 -9.99
N ASP A 199 6.13 40.88 -9.55
CA ASP A 199 5.60 41.25 -8.23
C ASP A 199 4.07 41.00 -8.20
N ILE A 200 3.38 41.35 -9.29
CA ILE A 200 1.95 41.05 -9.52
C ILE A 200 1.69 39.54 -9.54
N ASP A 201 2.53 38.77 -10.23
CA ASP A 201 2.43 37.32 -10.31
C ASP A 201 2.64 36.69 -8.92
N GLY A 202 3.53 37.27 -8.10
CA GLY A 202 3.77 36.86 -6.72
C GLY A 202 2.53 36.99 -5.83
N ILE A 203 1.91 38.17 -5.76
CA ILE A 203 0.70 38.37 -4.95
C ILE A 203 -0.51 37.59 -5.49
N CYS A 204 -0.66 37.47 -6.81
CA CYS A 204 -1.71 36.65 -7.42
C CYS A 204 -1.51 35.15 -7.16
N TYR A 205 -0.28 34.69 -6.98
CA TYR A 205 -0.01 33.31 -6.58
C TYR A 205 -0.35 33.07 -5.10
N ILE A 206 -0.02 34.01 -4.22
CA ILE A 206 -0.28 33.85 -2.77
C ILE A 206 -1.77 34.04 -2.46
N TYR A 207 -2.44 34.98 -3.14
CA TYR A 207 -3.85 35.30 -2.90
C TYR A 207 -4.63 35.40 -4.23
N PRO A 208 -4.82 34.31 -4.99
CA PRO A 208 -5.47 34.34 -6.31
C PRO A 208 -6.94 34.74 -6.22
N GLU A 209 -7.43 35.67 -7.05
CA GLU A 209 -8.82 36.20 -7.03
C GLU A 209 -9.93 35.12 -7.02
N SER A 210 -9.63 33.89 -7.48
CA SER A 210 -10.51 32.72 -7.37
C SER A 210 -10.70 32.17 -5.95
N GLY A 211 -9.89 32.61 -4.98
CA GLY A 211 -9.70 31.97 -3.68
C GLY A 211 -8.91 30.66 -3.78
N ASN A 212 -8.59 30.06 -2.63
CA ASN A 212 -8.00 28.72 -2.54
C ASN A 212 -8.99 27.66 -3.05
N GLN A 213 -8.54 26.81 -3.97
CA GLN A 213 -9.27 25.67 -4.47
C GLN A 213 -8.82 24.40 -3.74
N PRO A 214 -9.76 23.58 -3.23
CA PRO A 214 -9.37 22.34 -2.58
C PRO A 214 -8.70 21.40 -3.58
N PRO A 215 -7.87 20.45 -3.08
CA PRO A 215 -7.25 19.47 -3.94
C PRO A 215 -8.26 18.67 -4.75
N ASN A 216 -7.84 18.21 -5.93
CA ASN A 216 -8.65 17.27 -6.68
C ASN A 216 -8.92 16.01 -5.84
N THR A 217 -10.11 15.45 -5.99
CA THR A 217 -10.44 14.18 -5.31
C THR A 217 -9.47 13.10 -5.80
N PRO A 218 -8.72 12.42 -4.89
CA PRO A 218 -7.79 11.39 -5.31
C PRO A 218 -8.48 10.25 -6.05
N SER A 219 -7.72 9.49 -6.83
CA SER A 219 -8.17 8.18 -7.32
C SER A 219 -8.32 7.18 -6.16
N ALA A 220 -8.96 6.03 -6.43
CA ALA A 220 -8.98 4.93 -5.47
C ALA A 220 -7.55 4.57 -5.03
N PRO A 221 -7.32 4.34 -3.72
CA PRO A 221 -5.98 4.08 -3.22
C PRO A 221 -5.44 2.75 -3.77
N SER A 222 -4.13 2.69 -4.02
CA SER A 222 -3.48 1.49 -4.55
C SER A 222 -2.98 0.60 -3.43
N GLY A 223 -3.35 -0.68 -3.43
CA GLY A 223 -2.96 -1.66 -2.42
C GLY A 223 -3.44 -3.07 -2.78
N PRO A 224 -3.26 -4.06 -1.88
CA PRO A 224 -3.66 -5.44 -2.13
C PRO A 224 -5.18 -5.63 -2.14
N ASP A 225 -5.67 -6.61 -2.91
CA ASP A 225 -7.10 -6.97 -2.96
C ASP A 225 -7.52 -7.95 -1.86
N THR A 226 -6.56 -8.67 -1.27
CA THR A 226 -6.84 -9.68 -0.24
C THR A 226 -5.80 -9.66 0.87
N GLY A 227 -6.22 -10.05 2.07
CA GLY A 227 -5.36 -10.16 3.23
C GLY A 227 -5.87 -11.17 4.27
N THR A 228 -5.11 -11.32 5.35
CA THR A 228 -5.37 -12.19 6.49
C THR A 228 -5.53 -11.34 7.75
N PRO A 229 -6.40 -11.75 8.70
CA PRO A 229 -6.59 -11.02 9.94
C PRO A 229 -5.28 -10.75 10.70
N GLY A 230 -5.12 -9.53 11.21
CA GLY A 230 -3.98 -9.09 12.02
C GLY A 230 -2.70 -8.75 11.26
N ALA A 231 -2.63 -9.01 9.96
CA ALA A 231 -1.53 -8.58 9.12
C ALA A 231 -1.69 -7.10 8.72
N SER A 232 -0.56 -6.40 8.57
CA SER A 232 -0.52 -4.99 8.16
C SER A 232 -0.37 -4.88 6.64
N TYR A 233 -1.17 -4.01 6.03
CA TYR A 233 -1.17 -3.75 4.59
C TYR A 233 -1.04 -2.25 4.32
N THR A 234 -0.24 -1.92 3.31
CA THR A 234 0.04 -0.54 2.91
C THR A 234 -0.80 -0.14 1.71
N PHE A 235 -1.38 1.04 1.79
CA PHE A 235 -2.11 1.70 0.70
C PHE A 235 -1.43 3.03 0.37
N SER A 236 -1.40 3.36 -0.93
CA SER A 236 -0.84 4.62 -1.43
C SER A 236 -1.87 5.44 -2.20
N ALA A 237 -1.68 6.75 -2.21
CA ALA A 237 -2.54 7.70 -2.91
C ALA A 237 -1.72 8.83 -3.51
N THR A 238 -2.28 9.46 -4.54
CA THR A 238 -1.74 10.66 -5.18
C THR A 238 -2.90 11.53 -5.67
N THR A 239 -2.71 12.84 -5.67
CA THR A 239 -3.60 13.81 -6.28
C THR A 239 -2.84 15.09 -6.60
N THR A 240 -3.46 15.99 -7.35
CA THR A 240 -2.96 17.34 -7.62
C THR A 240 -3.88 18.38 -7.01
N ASP A 241 -3.28 19.46 -6.53
CA ASP A 241 -3.98 20.67 -6.18
C ASP A 241 -4.08 21.62 -7.41
N PRO A 242 -5.24 22.23 -7.71
CA PRO A 242 -5.40 23.18 -8.81
C PRO A 242 -4.50 24.42 -8.72
N ASP A 243 -4.20 24.89 -7.51
CA ASP A 243 -3.36 26.07 -7.25
C ASP A 243 -1.87 25.67 -7.07
N GLY A 244 -1.59 24.36 -7.07
CA GLY A 244 -0.25 23.81 -7.00
C GLY A 244 0.26 23.58 -5.59
N ASP A 245 -0.61 23.74 -4.59
CA ASP A 245 -0.28 23.58 -3.18
C ASP A 245 0.10 22.14 -2.79
N ASP A 246 0.89 22.04 -1.73
CA ASP A 246 1.24 20.75 -1.16
C ASP A 246 0.00 20.06 -0.57
N VAL A 247 -0.09 18.75 -0.76
CA VAL A 247 -1.24 17.93 -0.37
C VAL A 247 -0.88 16.94 0.74
N ALA A 248 -1.79 16.73 1.68
CA ALA A 248 -1.74 15.67 2.69
C ALA A 248 -2.95 14.73 2.52
N PHE A 249 -2.80 13.47 2.91
CA PHE A 249 -3.81 12.43 2.71
C PHE A 249 -4.34 11.88 4.03
N ASN A 250 -5.61 11.51 4.07
CA ASN A 250 -6.21 10.73 5.17
C ASN A 250 -6.98 9.55 4.60
N PHE A 251 -6.69 8.35 5.10
CA PHE A 251 -7.28 7.10 4.64
C PHE A 251 -8.38 6.65 5.60
N ASP A 252 -9.55 6.29 5.05
CA ASP A 252 -10.61 5.56 5.75
C ASP A 252 -10.42 4.08 5.45
N TRP A 253 -10.24 3.28 6.50
CA TRP A 253 -9.94 1.85 6.39
C TRP A 253 -11.18 0.96 6.23
N GLY A 254 -12.38 1.55 6.18
CA GLY A 254 -13.65 0.82 6.02
C GLY A 254 -14.09 0.06 7.28
N ASP A 255 -13.38 0.21 8.40
CA ASP A 255 -13.66 -0.42 9.70
C ASP A 255 -14.03 0.59 10.80
N ARG A 256 -14.40 1.82 10.38
CA ARG A 256 -14.68 3.00 11.23
C ARG A 256 -13.44 3.62 11.88
N THR A 257 -12.25 3.29 11.37
CA THR A 257 -11.01 3.96 11.76
C THR A 257 -10.38 4.67 10.57
N GLU A 258 -9.62 5.72 10.86
CA GLU A 258 -8.90 6.52 9.86
C GLU A 258 -7.41 6.58 10.21
N SER A 259 -6.56 6.87 9.23
CA SER A 259 -5.12 6.99 9.42
C SER A 259 -4.69 8.25 10.15
N GLY A 260 -5.54 9.29 10.14
CA GLY A 260 -5.10 10.66 10.35
C GLY A 260 -4.38 11.21 9.11
N TRP A 261 -4.01 12.49 9.15
CA TRP A 261 -3.34 13.15 8.03
C TRP A 261 -1.86 12.75 7.93
N THR A 262 -1.40 12.45 6.72
CA THR A 262 0.04 12.34 6.43
C THR A 262 0.72 13.71 6.55
N SER A 263 2.06 13.71 6.50
CA SER A 263 2.79 14.92 6.14
C SER A 263 2.39 15.40 4.75
N PHE A 264 2.53 16.71 4.52
CA PHE A 264 2.38 17.33 3.20
C PHE A 264 3.44 16.82 2.23
N VAL A 265 3.03 16.63 0.98
CA VAL A 265 3.88 16.33 -0.17
C VAL A 265 3.51 17.27 -1.31
N ALA A 266 4.46 17.59 -2.20
CA ALA A 266 4.19 18.42 -3.36
C ALA A 266 2.96 17.97 -4.16
N SER A 267 2.22 18.91 -4.76
CA SER A 267 1.12 18.62 -5.70
C SER A 267 1.56 17.59 -6.76
N GLY A 268 0.79 16.52 -6.94
CA GLY A 268 1.14 15.37 -7.80
C GLY A 268 2.06 14.34 -7.15
N GLY A 269 2.51 14.59 -5.91
CA GLY A 269 3.25 13.66 -5.08
C GLY A 269 2.40 12.49 -4.59
N SER A 270 3.05 11.52 -3.93
CA SER A 270 2.38 10.34 -3.37
C SER A 270 2.72 10.13 -1.91
N ALA A 271 1.75 9.66 -1.13
CA ALA A 271 1.93 9.27 0.26
C ALA A 271 1.37 7.86 0.49
N SER A 272 1.73 7.23 1.60
CA SER A 272 1.26 5.89 1.95
C SER A 272 1.05 5.74 3.44
N MET A 273 0.05 4.94 3.82
CA MET A 273 -0.25 4.56 5.20
C MET A 273 -0.51 3.06 5.29
N SER A 274 -0.31 2.49 6.47
CA SER A 274 -0.52 1.06 6.72
C SER A 274 -1.53 0.83 7.82
N HIS A 275 -2.33 -0.23 7.69
CA HIS A 275 -3.33 -0.63 8.67
C HIS A 275 -3.49 -2.15 8.75
N SER A 276 -4.08 -2.63 9.84
CA SER A 276 -4.37 -4.05 10.05
C SER A 276 -5.81 -4.26 10.51
N TRP A 277 -6.47 -5.25 9.94
CA TRP A 277 -7.85 -5.61 10.28
C TRP A 277 -7.88 -6.88 11.12
N SER A 278 -8.54 -6.85 12.27
CA SER A 278 -8.65 -8.02 13.16
C SER A 278 -9.78 -8.98 12.76
N GLY A 279 -10.79 -8.47 12.05
CA GLY A 279 -11.95 -9.24 11.59
C GLY A 279 -11.81 -9.71 10.15
N GLN A 280 -12.47 -10.83 9.83
CA GLN A 280 -12.70 -11.22 8.44
C GLN A 280 -13.84 -10.37 7.87
N GLY A 281 -13.76 -10.02 6.59
CA GLY A 281 -14.75 -9.20 5.91
C GLY A 281 -14.20 -8.56 4.64
N THR A 282 -15.07 -7.81 3.97
CA THR A 282 -14.68 -6.91 2.88
C THR A 282 -14.68 -5.49 3.42
N TYR A 283 -13.58 -4.78 3.22
CA TYR A 283 -13.36 -3.41 3.66
C TYR A 283 -13.14 -2.52 2.44
N GLU A 284 -13.81 -1.37 2.41
CA GLU A 284 -13.68 -0.39 1.32
C GLU A 284 -12.70 0.69 1.74
N VAL A 285 -11.44 0.59 1.31
CA VAL A 285 -10.42 1.57 1.65
C VAL A 285 -10.59 2.80 0.76
N LYS A 286 -10.72 3.97 1.38
CA LYS A 286 -10.89 5.26 0.68
C LYS A 286 -9.82 6.24 1.13
N VAL A 287 -9.63 7.29 0.34
CA VAL A 287 -8.70 8.37 0.68
C VAL A 287 -9.30 9.72 0.28
N LYS A 288 -9.03 10.74 1.08
CA LYS A 288 -9.24 12.15 0.72
C LYS A 288 -7.93 12.92 0.91
N ALA A 289 -7.85 14.10 0.30
CA ALA A 289 -6.71 15.00 0.42
C ALA A 289 -7.12 16.33 1.04
N LYS A 290 -6.13 17.06 1.56
CA LYS A 290 -6.25 18.48 1.90
C LYS A 290 -5.00 19.24 1.49
N ASP A 291 -5.14 20.53 1.24
CA ASP A 291 -4.04 21.45 0.95
C ASP A 291 -3.45 22.04 2.26
N THR A 292 -2.44 22.91 2.11
CA THR A 292 -1.81 23.66 3.20
C THR A 292 -2.73 24.67 3.88
N TYR A 293 -3.81 25.08 3.21
CA TYR A 293 -4.86 25.96 3.72
C TYR A 293 -6.00 25.20 4.44
N ASN A 294 -5.88 23.87 4.53
CA ASN A 294 -6.85 22.94 5.09
C ASN A 294 -8.18 22.81 4.32
N ALA A 295 -8.26 23.24 3.06
CA ALA A 295 -9.41 22.88 2.24
C ALA A 295 -9.30 21.40 1.84
N GLU A 296 -10.41 20.68 1.98
CA GLU A 296 -10.44 19.23 1.80
C GLU A 296 -11.14 18.83 0.49
N SER A 297 -10.63 17.78 -0.15
CA SER A 297 -11.29 17.11 -1.25
C SER A 297 -12.47 16.26 -0.77
N GLY A 298 -13.28 15.77 -1.72
CA GLY A 298 -14.16 14.63 -1.47
C GLY A 298 -13.39 13.34 -1.20
N TRP A 299 -14.08 12.31 -0.68
CA TRP A 299 -13.54 10.96 -0.59
C TRP A 299 -13.48 10.29 -1.97
N SER A 300 -12.40 9.56 -2.23
CA SER A 300 -12.24 8.76 -3.44
C SER A 300 -13.22 7.58 -3.50
N ALA A 301 -13.27 6.92 -4.65
CA ALA A 301 -13.90 5.61 -4.77
C ALA A 301 -13.19 4.57 -3.87
N GLY A 302 -13.96 3.60 -3.38
CA GLY A 302 -13.41 2.54 -2.51
C GLY A 302 -12.57 1.53 -3.28
N HIS A 303 -11.43 1.14 -2.69
CA HIS A 303 -10.66 -0.03 -3.07
C HIS A 303 -11.08 -1.22 -2.18
N PRO A 304 -11.68 -2.30 -2.74
CA PRO A 304 -12.15 -3.42 -1.95
C PRO A 304 -11.00 -4.33 -1.50
N LEU A 305 -10.81 -4.45 -0.19
CA LEU A 305 -9.89 -5.37 0.45
C LEU A 305 -10.67 -6.52 1.12
N VAL A 306 -10.41 -7.76 0.71
CA VAL A 306 -11.04 -8.95 1.32
C VAL A 306 -10.11 -9.59 2.34
N ILE A 307 -10.43 -9.43 3.62
CA ILE A 307 -9.75 -10.10 4.73
C ILE A 307 -10.43 -11.42 5.03
N ARG A 308 -9.68 -12.51 4.88
CA ARG A 308 -10.18 -13.87 5.16
C ARG A 308 -9.07 -14.71 5.78
N ALA A 309 -9.44 -15.65 6.64
CA ALA A 309 -8.47 -16.56 7.26
C ALA A 309 -7.79 -17.42 6.18
N ILE A 310 -6.59 -17.91 6.50
CA ILE A 310 -5.96 -18.99 5.74
C ILE A 310 -6.79 -20.25 6.02
N LEU A 311 -7.18 -20.99 4.98
CA LEU A 311 -8.06 -22.15 5.11
C LEU A 311 -7.49 -23.34 4.36
N LEU A 312 -7.05 -24.35 5.11
CA LEU A 312 -6.58 -25.62 4.54
C LEU A 312 -7.76 -26.46 4.05
N GLU A 313 -7.71 -26.89 2.80
CA GLU A 313 -8.55 -27.95 2.27
C GLU A 313 -7.72 -29.06 1.63
N VAL A 314 -8.28 -30.28 1.60
CA VAL A 314 -7.67 -31.46 0.98
C VAL A 314 -8.62 -32.10 -0.02
N ASP A 315 -8.08 -32.58 -1.15
CA ASP A 315 -8.87 -33.23 -2.20
C ASP A 315 -8.03 -34.29 -2.96
N PRO A 316 -8.45 -35.57 -2.98
CA PRO A 316 -9.61 -36.14 -2.27
C PRO A 316 -9.38 -36.27 -0.75
N SER A 317 -10.46 -36.48 0.02
CA SER A 317 -10.40 -36.74 1.47
C SER A 317 -10.06 -38.19 1.83
N TYR A 318 -9.94 -39.07 0.85
CA TYR A 318 -9.48 -40.46 1.02
C TYR A 318 -8.75 -40.95 -0.23
N LEU A 319 -7.87 -41.93 -0.05
CA LEU A 319 -7.19 -42.65 -1.12
C LEU A 319 -7.39 -44.16 -0.94
N ASP A 320 -8.03 -44.78 -1.92
CA ASP A 320 -8.19 -46.22 -1.98
C ASP A 320 -7.18 -46.82 -2.95
N PHE A 321 -6.19 -47.53 -2.40
CA PHE A 321 -5.17 -48.22 -3.16
C PHE A 321 -5.66 -49.57 -3.71
N GLY A 322 -6.86 -50.01 -3.32
CA GLY A 322 -7.48 -51.26 -3.73
C GLY A 322 -6.66 -52.47 -3.29
N GLU A 323 -6.75 -53.55 -4.07
CA GLU A 323 -5.96 -54.75 -3.85
C GLU A 323 -4.52 -54.59 -4.35
N MET A 324 -3.57 -55.00 -3.50
CA MET A 324 -2.14 -54.91 -3.71
C MET A 324 -1.47 -56.25 -3.40
N GLY A 325 -0.57 -56.68 -4.27
CA GLY A 325 0.22 -57.90 -4.05
C GLY A 325 1.22 -57.72 -2.90
N LYS A 326 1.41 -58.75 -2.08
CA LYS A 326 2.42 -58.78 -1.01
C LYS A 326 3.82 -58.50 -1.57
N GLY A 327 4.48 -57.49 -1.00
CA GLY A 327 5.81 -57.03 -1.42
C GLY A 327 5.79 -55.95 -2.51
N SER A 328 4.61 -55.47 -2.90
CA SER A 328 4.46 -54.36 -3.86
C SER A 328 4.40 -53.00 -3.16
N SER A 329 4.63 -51.95 -3.95
CA SER A 329 4.43 -50.56 -3.60
C SER A 329 3.59 -49.86 -4.69
N ARG A 330 2.74 -48.91 -4.28
CA ARG A 330 1.93 -48.08 -5.17
C ARG A 330 1.86 -46.67 -4.60
N THR A 331 1.82 -45.68 -5.48
CA THR A 331 1.74 -44.25 -5.11
C THR A 331 0.48 -43.63 -5.71
N MET A 332 -0.23 -42.84 -4.90
CA MET A 332 -1.33 -41.97 -5.31
C MET A 332 -1.07 -40.55 -4.79
N THR A 333 -1.86 -39.58 -5.22
CA THR A 333 -1.70 -38.19 -4.79
C THR A 333 -3.02 -37.59 -4.32
N PHE A 334 -2.92 -36.60 -3.43
CA PHE A 334 -4.00 -35.66 -3.12
C PHE A 334 -3.44 -34.24 -3.10
N ARG A 335 -4.32 -33.25 -3.17
CA ARG A 335 -3.95 -31.82 -3.08
C ARG A 335 -4.23 -31.30 -1.68
N ALA A 336 -3.30 -30.53 -1.14
CA ALA A 336 -3.51 -29.65 0.01
C ALA A 336 -3.44 -28.20 -0.48
N TYR A 337 -4.56 -27.47 -0.41
CA TYR A 337 -4.69 -26.15 -1.02
C TYR A 337 -5.33 -25.13 -0.09
N ASN A 338 -5.08 -23.85 -0.36
CA ASN A 338 -5.64 -22.73 0.38
C ASN A 338 -6.96 -22.30 -0.25
N ALA A 339 -8.07 -22.50 0.45
CA ALA A 339 -9.39 -21.96 0.07
C ALA A 339 -9.63 -20.53 0.61
N GLY A 340 -8.67 -19.99 1.38
CA GLY A 340 -8.69 -18.67 1.99
C GLY A 340 -7.79 -17.64 1.30
N ALA A 341 -7.23 -16.70 2.07
CA ALA A 341 -6.23 -15.72 1.61
C ALA A 341 -4.83 -16.07 2.17
N GLY A 342 -3.84 -15.25 1.81
CA GLY A 342 -2.47 -15.42 2.27
C GLY A 342 -1.78 -16.65 1.67
N THR A 343 -0.70 -17.06 2.31
CA THR A 343 0.11 -18.21 1.91
C THR A 343 -0.09 -19.35 2.91
N LEU A 344 -0.52 -20.50 2.41
CA LEU A 344 -0.62 -21.72 3.20
C LEU A 344 0.75 -22.38 3.34
N SER A 345 1.11 -22.78 4.56
CA SER A 345 2.32 -23.55 4.83
C SER A 345 2.10 -24.53 5.97
N GLY A 346 2.73 -25.70 5.89
CA GLY A 346 2.46 -26.77 6.84
C GLY A 346 3.33 -28.00 6.68
N ASN A 347 3.00 -29.02 7.48
CA ASN A 347 3.66 -30.32 7.50
C ASN A 347 2.65 -31.45 7.27
N VAL A 348 3.15 -32.55 6.73
CA VAL A 348 2.40 -33.77 6.46
C VAL A 348 3.01 -34.91 7.27
N SER A 349 2.18 -35.63 8.01
CA SER A 349 2.59 -36.78 8.80
C SER A 349 1.67 -37.99 8.54
N VAL A 350 2.14 -39.16 8.94
CA VAL A 350 1.41 -40.43 8.78
C VAL A 350 1.36 -41.17 10.12
N ASN A 351 0.34 -41.99 10.34
CA ASN A 351 0.20 -42.79 11.58
C ASN A 351 0.55 -44.27 11.41
N GLN A 352 0.86 -44.73 10.20
CA GLN A 352 1.20 -46.11 9.91
C GLN A 352 2.57 -46.21 9.23
N ASN A 353 3.35 -47.23 9.59
CA ASN A 353 4.70 -47.44 9.08
C ASN A 353 4.76 -47.99 7.64
N TRP A 354 3.64 -48.46 7.10
CA TRP A 354 3.49 -48.91 5.72
C TRP A 354 3.07 -47.77 4.77
N ILE A 355 2.92 -46.55 5.28
CA ILE A 355 2.60 -45.35 4.50
C ILE A 355 3.80 -44.41 4.53
N SER A 356 4.15 -43.84 3.39
CA SER A 356 5.08 -42.71 3.30
C SER A 356 4.49 -41.57 2.47
N VAL A 357 4.96 -40.35 2.72
CA VAL A 357 4.49 -39.14 2.04
C VAL A 357 5.65 -38.31 1.49
N ASN A 358 5.42 -37.63 0.38
CA ASN A 358 6.36 -36.68 -0.20
C ASN A 358 5.61 -35.53 -0.91
N PRO A 359 5.87 -34.27 -0.58
CA PRO A 359 6.78 -33.79 0.47
C PRO A 359 6.19 -33.97 1.88
N THR A 360 7.04 -33.89 2.92
CA THR A 360 6.63 -33.87 4.34
C THR A 360 6.34 -32.47 4.87
N SER A 361 6.67 -31.43 4.10
CA SER A 361 6.37 -30.03 4.38
C SER A 361 6.11 -29.27 3.08
N PHE A 362 5.33 -28.20 3.15
CA PHE A 362 5.01 -27.40 1.96
C PHE A 362 4.77 -25.94 2.31
N GLU A 363 4.95 -25.09 1.30
CA GLU A 363 4.55 -23.69 1.29
C GLU A 363 3.99 -23.39 -0.10
N GLY A 364 2.83 -22.73 -0.15
CA GLY A 364 2.11 -22.44 -1.37
C GLY A 364 0.63 -22.75 -1.26
N ASN A 365 -0.16 -22.19 -2.16
CA ASN A 365 -1.61 -22.26 -2.08
C ASN A 365 -2.23 -23.47 -2.81
N ASN A 366 -1.42 -24.31 -3.47
CA ASN A 366 -1.87 -25.54 -4.13
C ASN A 366 -0.71 -26.54 -4.19
N ASN A 367 -0.71 -27.52 -3.29
CA ASN A 367 0.40 -28.44 -3.08
C ASN A 367 -0.06 -29.87 -3.37
N THR A 368 0.66 -30.57 -4.23
CA THR A 368 0.41 -31.99 -4.48
C THR A 368 1.24 -32.84 -3.53
N ILE A 369 0.57 -33.66 -2.73
CA ILE A 369 1.19 -34.60 -1.80
C ILE A 369 1.10 -36.00 -2.39
N SER A 370 2.25 -36.65 -2.57
CA SER A 370 2.34 -38.05 -2.95
C SER A 370 2.26 -38.93 -1.71
N VAL A 371 1.45 -39.99 -1.76
CA VAL A 371 1.28 -41.00 -0.72
C VAL A 371 1.66 -42.34 -1.32
N ALA A 372 2.65 -43.02 -0.74
CA ALA A 372 3.04 -44.36 -1.14
C ALA A 372 2.68 -45.38 -0.06
N VAL A 373 2.12 -46.51 -0.49
CA VAL A 373 1.78 -47.66 0.35
C VAL A 373 2.72 -48.81 0.06
N GLU A 374 3.38 -49.33 1.08
CA GLU A 374 4.30 -50.46 1.00
C GLU A 374 3.77 -51.69 1.74
N THR A 375 3.58 -52.80 1.03
CA THR A 375 2.96 -54.01 1.59
C THR A 375 3.95 -54.98 2.25
N ASN A 376 5.25 -54.65 2.27
CA ASN A 376 6.32 -55.50 2.81
C ASN A 376 6.10 -55.89 4.28
N VAL A 377 5.56 -54.98 5.07
CA VAL A 377 5.34 -55.17 6.52
C VAL A 377 3.93 -55.70 6.85
N LEU A 378 3.02 -55.77 5.87
CA LEU A 378 1.61 -56.12 6.07
C LEU A 378 1.32 -57.60 5.80
N THR A 379 0.50 -58.25 6.61
CA THR A 379 0.09 -59.65 6.36
C THR A 379 -0.97 -59.71 5.26
N GLU A 380 -0.96 -60.78 4.46
CA GLU A 380 -1.98 -61.01 3.44
C GLU A 380 -3.36 -61.20 4.10
N SER A 381 -4.36 -60.45 3.65
CA SER A 381 -5.74 -60.48 4.14
C SER A 381 -6.70 -59.86 3.12
N LEU A 382 -7.92 -60.36 3.05
CA LEU A 382 -9.02 -59.74 2.28
C LEU A 382 -9.67 -58.57 3.04
N SER A 383 -9.28 -58.32 4.30
CA SER A 383 -9.70 -57.13 5.05
C SER A 383 -8.77 -55.96 4.74
N ALA A 384 -9.34 -54.77 4.56
CA ALA A 384 -8.57 -53.57 4.30
C ALA A 384 -7.75 -53.15 5.53
N TYR A 385 -6.49 -52.81 5.29
CA TYR A 385 -5.67 -52.01 6.19
C TYR A 385 -6.06 -50.55 6.03
N THR A 386 -6.16 -49.84 7.16
CA THR A 386 -6.51 -48.42 7.21
C THR A 386 -5.38 -47.60 7.83
N GLY A 387 -5.09 -46.44 7.25
CA GLY A 387 -4.19 -45.46 7.83
C GLY A 387 -4.65 -44.03 7.58
N MET A 388 -3.95 -43.08 8.17
CA MET A 388 -4.27 -41.66 8.05
C MET A 388 -3.02 -40.88 7.70
N VAL A 389 -3.16 -40.01 6.70
CA VAL A 389 -2.24 -38.90 6.44
C VAL A 389 -2.83 -37.65 7.10
N THR A 390 -2.08 -36.98 7.97
CA THR A 390 -2.49 -35.74 8.63
C THR A 390 -1.73 -34.57 8.02
N VAL A 391 -2.46 -33.55 7.57
CA VAL A 391 -1.92 -32.29 7.08
C VAL A 391 -2.20 -31.23 8.13
N THR A 392 -1.16 -30.64 8.70
CA THR A 392 -1.25 -29.56 9.70
C THR A 392 -0.58 -28.31 9.15
N SER A 393 -1.30 -27.20 9.10
CA SER A 393 -0.83 -25.95 8.51
C SER A 393 -1.25 -24.72 9.34
N ASN A 394 -0.77 -23.55 8.92
CA ASN A 394 -1.27 -22.26 9.40
C ASN A 394 -2.74 -21.97 9.04
N GLY A 395 -3.37 -22.82 8.21
CA GLY A 395 -4.80 -22.76 7.86
C GLY A 395 -5.66 -23.86 8.49
N GLY A 396 -5.14 -24.60 9.48
CA GLY A 396 -5.85 -25.66 10.20
C GLY A 396 -5.26 -27.06 9.99
N THR A 397 -6.03 -28.09 10.36
CA THR A 397 -5.63 -29.50 10.23
C THR A 397 -6.69 -30.29 9.49
N LYS A 398 -6.28 -31.12 8.52
CA LYS A 398 -7.13 -32.04 7.77
C LYS A 398 -6.49 -33.43 7.72
N THR A 399 -7.32 -34.45 7.53
CA THR A 399 -6.89 -35.84 7.41
C THR A 399 -7.34 -36.43 6.09
N VAL A 400 -6.51 -37.30 5.51
CA VAL A 400 -6.82 -38.13 4.34
C VAL A 400 -6.75 -39.59 4.74
N GLU A 401 -7.86 -40.31 4.61
CA GLU A 401 -7.95 -41.73 4.97
C GLU A 401 -7.36 -42.61 3.86
N ILE A 402 -6.59 -43.63 4.24
CA ILE A 402 -5.90 -44.53 3.32
C ILE A 402 -6.44 -45.94 3.49
N PHE A 403 -6.85 -46.56 2.39
CA PHE A 403 -7.33 -47.95 2.34
C PHE A 403 -6.45 -48.79 1.42
N ALA A 404 -6.07 -50.00 1.86
CA ALA A 404 -5.38 -50.97 1.02
C ALA A 404 -5.70 -52.40 1.45
N VAL A 405 -5.96 -53.29 0.50
CA VAL A 405 -6.13 -54.73 0.75
C VAL A 405 -4.88 -55.45 0.27
N VAL A 406 -4.29 -56.31 1.10
CA VAL A 406 -3.04 -57.01 0.76
C VAL A 406 -3.33 -58.46 0.42
N ILE A 407 -3.13 -58.85 -0.85
CA ILE A 407 -3.33 -60.21 -1.32
C ILE A 407 -1.99 -60.87 -1.68
N PRO A 408 -1.89 -62.21 -1.72
CA PRO A 408 -0.68 -62.89 -2.16
C PRO A 408 -0.25 -62.45 -3.55
N THR A 409 1.05 -62.30 -3.75
CA THR A 409 1.61 -62.15 -5.09
C THR A 409 1.57 -63.51 -5.79
N GLY A 410 0.87 -63.59 -6.91
CA GLY A 410 0.59 -64.84 -7.61
C GLY A 410 -0.76 -65.44 -7.19
N ALA A 411 -0.82 -66.75 -7.04
CA ALA A 411 -2.01 -67.45 -6.56
C ALA A 411 -1.63 -68.41 -5.44
N ALA A 412 -2.26 -68.26 -4.28
CA ALA A 412 -2.07 -69.10 -3.10
C ALA A 412 -3.36 -69.86 -2.80
N ALA A 413 -3.24 -71.08 -2.30
CA ALA A 413 -4.36 -71.88 -1.80
C ALA A 413 -4.49 -71.71 -0.27
N TYR A 414 -5.70 -71.46 0.22
CA TYR A 414 -6.00 -71.38 1.65
C TYR A 414 -7.34 -72.09 1.99
N PRO A 415 -7.43 -72.83 3.10
CA PRO A 415 -6.33 -73.20 3.98
C PRO A 415 -5.41 -74.23 3.30
N ASN A 416 -4.12 -74.13 3.56
CA ASN A 416 -3.13 -75.14 3.17
C ASN A 416 -2.31 -75.52 4.42
N PRO A 417 -2.52 -76.72 5.02
CA PRO A 417 -3.27 -77.86 4.49
C PRO A 417 -4.82 -77.73 4.51
N PHE A 418 -5.48 -78.21 3.45
CA PHE A 418 -6.95 -78.33 3.38
C PHE A 418 -7.44 -79.70 3.85
N SER A 419 -8.63 -79.74 4.43
CA SER A 419 -9.23 -80.96 4.99
C SER A 419 -10.73 -80.93 4.84
N LEU A 420 -11.28 -81.90 4.10
CA LEU A 420 -12.71 -82.08 3.87
C LEU A 420 -13.53 -82.39 5.14
N SER A 421 -12.88 -82.70 6.27
CA SER A 421 -13.55 -82.90 7.57
C SER A 421 -13.63 -81.63 8.41
N ARG A 422 -12.81 -80.61 8.10
CA ARG A 422 -12.70 -79.38 8.89
C ARG A 422 -13.09 -78.12 8.11
N HIS A 423 -13.08 -78.21 6.79
CA HIS A 423 -13.27 -77.09 5.89
C HIS A 423 -14.31 -77.47 4.83
N THR A 424 -15.11 -76.48 4.44
CA THR A 424 -16.12 -76.61 3.38
C THR A 424 -15.52 -76.37 1.99
N GLU A 425 -14.50 -75.52 1.91
CA GLU A 425 -13.85 -75.13 0.67
C GLU A 425 -12.38 -74.76 0.86
N LEU A 426 -11.61 -74.90 -0.23
CA LEU A 426 -10.27 -74.35 -0.42
C LEU A 426 -10.40 -73.17 -1.37
N THR A 427 -9.95 -72.00 -0.95
CA THR A 427 -9.95 -70.78 -1.77
C THR A 427 -8.57 -70.57 -2.38
N PHE A 428 -8.53 -70.45 -3.71
CA PHE A 428 -7.39 -69.88 -4.41
C PHE A 428 -7.53 -68.37 -4.44
N TRP A 429 -6.51 -67.61 -4.04
CA TRP A 429 -6.57 -66.15 -4.01
C TRP A 429 -5.20 -65.52 -4.29
N GLY A 430 -5.21 -64.27 -4.77
CA GLY A 430 -4.00 -63.52 -5.09
C GLY A 430 -4.06 -62.83 -6.45
N THR A 431 -3.00 -62.10 -6.79
CA THR A 431 -2.95 -61.24 -7.98
C THR A 431 -3.10 -61.97 -9.31
N TYR A 432 -2.90 -63.30 -9.36
CA TYR A 432 -3.04 -64.12 -10.58
C TYR A 432 -4.36 -64.88 -10.68
N VAL A 433 -5.30 -64.67 -9.76
CA VAL A 433 -6.62 -65.34 -9.78
C VAL A 433 -7.66 -64.65 -10.68
N PRO A 434 -7.70 -63.30 -10.79
CA PRO A 434 -8.65 -62.64 -11.69
C PRO A 434 -8.56 -63.15 -13.13
N TYR A 435 -9.67 -63.65 -13.68
CA TYR A 435 -9.76 -64.25 -15.03
C TYR A 435 -8.85 -65.48 -15.24
N ALA A 436 -8.54 -66.20 -14.16
CA ALA A 436 -7.67 -67.36 -14.22
C ALA A 436 -8.44 -68.66 -14.43
N LYS A 437 -7.76 -69.60 -15.09
CA LYS A 437 -8.12 -71.01 -15.10
C LYS A 437 -7.18 -71.74 -14.16
N ILE A 438 -7.75 -72.34 -13.12
CA ILE A 438 -7.02 -73.12 -12.13
C ILE A 438 -7.28 -74.60 -12.39
N GLN A 439 -6.21 -75.33 -12.71
CA GLN A 439 -6.27 -76.77 -12.96
C GLN A 439 -5.56 -77.49 -11.82
N ILE A 440 -6.27 -78.39 -11.16
CA ILE A 440 -5.79 -79.16 -10.01
C ILE A 440 -5.44 -80.56 -10.48
N PHE A 441 -4.28 -81.08 -10.09
CA PHE A 441 -3.74 -82.37 -10.49
C PHE A 441 -3.29 -83.19 -9.28
N THR A 442 -3.29 -84.52 -9.42
CA THR A 442 -2.58 -85.41 -8.49
C THR A 442 -1.06 -85.30 -8.70
N LEU A 443 -0.25 -85.81 -7.76
CA LEU A 443 1.20 -85.93 -7.96
C LEU A 443 1.60 -86.74 -9.20
N GLY A 444 0.73 -87.66 -9.66
CA GLY A 444 0.93 -88.42 -10.89
C GLY A 444 0.62 -87.66 -12.18
N GLY A 445 0.16 -86.41 -12.08
CA GLY A 445 -0.21 -85.56 -13.23
C GLY A 445 -1.64 -85.76 -13.74
N GLU A 446 -2.48 -86.53 -13.04
CA GLU A 446 -3.88 -86.73 -13.43
C GLU A 446 -4.72 -85.50 -13.09
N LEU A 447 -5.52 -85.01 -14.04
CA LEU A 447 -6.41 -83.86 -13.83
C LEU A 447 -7.55 -84.23 -12.86
N VAL A 448 -7.68 -83.43 -11.80
CA VAL A 448 -8.68 -83.59 -10.74
C VAL A 448 -9.87 -82.67 -10.99
N LYS A 449 -9.61 -81.37 -11.17
CA LYS A 449 -10.64 -80.35 -11.35
C LYS A 449 -10.10 -79.16 -12.13
N THR A 450 -10.95 -78.60 -12.97
CA THR A 450 -10.76 -77.30 -13.63
C THR A 450 -11.75 -76.30 -13.05
N LEU A 451 -11.22 -75.16 -12.59
CA LEU A 451 -11.99 -74.02 -12.12
C LEU A 451 -11.67 -72.81 -12.99
N GLU A 452 -12.66 -71.98 -13.25
CA GLU A 452 -12.51 -70.79 -14.08
C GLU A 452 -13.13 -69.59 -13.36
N GLU A 453 -12.30 -68.61 -13.04
CA GLU A 453 -12.74 -67.28 -12.59
C GLU A 453 -13.05 -66.45 -13.84
N ARG A 454 -14.26 -65.86 -13.90
CA ARG A 454 -14.76 -65.15 -15.10
C ARG A 454 -15.18 -63.71 -14.82
N ASN A 455 -15.20 -63.29 -13.57
CA ASN A 455 -15.74 -62.00 -13.11
C ASN A 455 -14.64 -61.03 -12.65
N GLY A 456 -13.37 -61.43 -12.74
CA GLY A 456 -12.23 -60.65 -12.27
C GLY A 456 -12.03 -60.69 -10.75
N ALA A 457 -12.67 -61.62 -10.04
CA ALA A 457 -12.46 -61.77 -8.60
C ALA A 457 -11.03 -62.21 -8.28
N SER A 458 -10.48 -61.67 -7.19
CA SER A 458 -9.15 -62.04 -6.67
C SER A 458 -9.12 -63.35 -5.90
N ASN A 459 -10.27 -64.05 -5.83
CA ASN A 459 -10.43 -65.32 -5.16
C ASN A 459 -11.38 -66.27 -5.93
N LEU A 460 -11.18 -67.58 -5.77
CA LEU A 460 -11.96 -68.64 -6.37
C LEU A 460 -11.98 -69.89 -5.47
N SER A 461 -13.16 -70.30 -5.02
CA SER A 461 -13.32 -71.43 -4.10
C SER A 461 -13.51 -72.78 -4.80
N TRP A 462 -13.02 -73.84 -4.15
CA TRP A 462 -13.11 -75.24 -4.55
C TRP A 462 -13.66 -76.09 -3.40
N ASP A 463 -14.68 -76.90 -3.68
CA ASP A 463 -15.35 -77.77 -2.70
C ASP A 463 -14.62 -79.10 -2.43
N GLY A 464 -13.43 -79.29 -3.01
CA GLY A 464 -12.66 -80.52 -2.87
C GLY A 464 -13.23 -81.72 -3.63
N ARG A 465 -14.02 -81.50 -4.68
CA ARG A 465 -14.51 -82.55 -5.59
C ARG A 465 -13.79 -82.56 -6.93
N ASN A 466 -13.70 -83.73 -7.54
CA ASN A 466 -13.17 -83.89 -8.90
C ASN A 466 -14.22 -83.53 -9.98
N GLU A 467 -13.88 -83.69 -11.26
CA GLU A 467 -14.80 -83.41 -12.38
C GLU A 467 -16.08 -84.26 -12.39
N LYS A 468 -16.06 -85.44 -11.76
CA LYS A 468 -17.23 -86.33 -11.64
C LYS A 468 -18.11 -85.98 -10.43
N GLY A 469 -17.69 -85.03 -9.59
CA GLY A 469 -18.37 -84.67 -8.36
C GLY A 469 -18.00 -85.55 -7.16
N ASP A 470 -17.02 -86.44 -7.28
CA ASP A 470 -16.56 -87.27 -6.17
C ASP A 470 -15.57 -86.50 -5.28
N LYS A 471 -15.62 -86.73 -3.97
CA LYS A 471 -14.63 -86.16 -3.04
C LYS A 471 -13.23 -86.70 -3.36
N VAL A 472 -12.24 -85.81 -3.36
CA VAL A 472 -10.85 -86.20 -3.58
C VAL A 472 -10.28 -86.97 -2.38
N ALA A 473 -9.30 -87.84 -2.63
CA ALA A 473 -8.61 -88.58 -1.58
C ALA A 473 -7.65 -87.68 -0.79
N ARG A 474 -7.19 -88.14 0.38
CA ARG A 474 -6.07 -87.51 1.08
C ARG A 474 -4.78 -87.67 0.26
N GLY A 475 -4.05 -86.58 0.07
CA GLY A 475 -2.81 -86.60 -0.70
C GLY A 475 -2.29 -85.21 -1.00
N ILE A 476 -1.20 -85.15 -1.76
CA ILE A 476 -0.64 -83.90 -2.27
C ILE A 476 -1.25 -83.65 -3.66
N TYR A 477 -1.71 -82.43 -3.87
CA TYR A 477 -2.26 -81.95 -5.12
C TYR A 477 -1.42 -80.78 -5.62
N ILE A 478 -1.21 -80.72 -6.93
CA ILE A 478 -0.51 -79.63 -7.60
C ILE A 478 -1.56 -78.83 -8.35
N TYR A 479 -1.57 -77.52 -8.21
CA TYR A 479 -2.41 -76.66 -9.03
C TYR A 479 -1.57 -75.83 -10.00
N ILE A 480 -2.10 -75.62 -11.19
CA ILE A 480 -1.52 -74.75 -12.22
C ILE A 480 -2.53 -73.64 -12.46
N VAL A 481 -2.04 -72.40 -12.40
CA VAL A 481 -2.83 -71.20 -12.72
C VAL A 481 -2.41 -70.72 -14.11
N LYS A 482 -3.40 -70.59 -15.00
CA LYS A 482 -3.21 -70.05 -16.36
C LYS A 482 -4.07 -68.81 -16.50
N GLU A 483 -3.46 -67.68 -16.85
CA GLU A 483 -4.22 -66.48 -17.23
C GLU A 483 -4.89 -66.72 -18.58
N PHE A 484 -6.18 -66.38 -18.69
CA PHE A 484 -6.93 -66.40 -19.95
C PHE A 484 -7.28 -65.01 -20.45
N ARG A 485 -6.55 -63.96 -20.03
CA ARG A 485 -6.67 -62.61 -20.60
C ARG A 485 -6.34 -62.66 -22.10
N GLY A 486 -7.34 -62.89 -22.93
CA GLY A 486 -7.23 -62.91 -24.38
C GLY A 486 -6.74 -61.56 -24.88
N LYS A 487 -5.74 -61.56 -25.77
CA LYS A 487 -5.39 -60.37 -26.55
C LYS A 487 -6.36 -60.30 -27.72
N ILE A 488 -7.09 -59.20 -27.86
CA ILE A 488 -7.87 -58.92 -29.08
C ILE A 488 -6.88 -58.51 -30.17
N ALA A 489 -6.84 -59.27 -31.26
CA ALA A 489 -6.20 -58.84 -32.49
C ALA A 489 -7.31 -58.34 -33.42
N VAL A 490 -7.31 -57.05 -33.74
CA VAL A 490 -8.07 -56.53 -34.88
C VAL A 490 -7.17 -56.74 -36.10
N VAL A 491 -7.62 -57.58 -37.03
CA VAL A 491 -6.98 -57.76 -38.32
C VAL A 491 -7.82 -56.98 -39.32
N GLU A 492 -7.23 -55.96 -39.95
CA GLU A 492 -7.83 -55.28 -41.10
C GLU A 492 -7.70 -56.13 -42.37
#